data_AF-A0A498QBH2-F1
#
_entry.id   AF-A0A498QBH2-F1
#
_cell.length_a   1.000
_cell.length_b   1.000
_cell.length_c   1.000
_cell.angle_alpha   90.00
_cell.angle_beta   90.00
_cell.angle_gamma   90.00
#
_symmetry.space_group_name_H-M   'P 1'
#
loop_
_entity.id
_entity.type
_entity.pdbx_description
1 polymer ?
#
loop_
_entity_poly.entity_id
_entity_poly.type
_entity_poly.pdbx_seq_one_letter_code
_entity_poly.pdbx_strand_id
1 'polypeptide(L)'
;MANGRKPTDSETLAHIRDLVAEEKTLRTRLQHGDVAESDEHQQLRRIEIELDQCWDLLRQRRALRETGGDPREAKVRPGGQVEGYLS
;
A
#
# COMPACT_ATOMS: atom_id res chain seq x y z
N MET A 1 -9.28 9.88 21.14
CA MET A 1 -7.83 9.90 20.86
C MET A 1 -7.50 8.63 20.08
N ALA A 2 -7.42 8.72 18.74
CA ALA A 2 -7.16 7.54 17.91
C ALA A 2 -5.65 7.22 17.97
N ASN A 3 -5.32 6.06 18.51
CA ASN A 3 -3.97 5.58 18.72
C ASN A 3 -3.17 5.61 17.41
N GLY A 4 -2.13 6.46 17.35
CA GLY A 4 -1.10 6.46 16.31
C GLY A 4 -0.18 5.24 16.38
N ARG A 5 -0.75 4.04 16.40
CA ARG A 5 0.02 2.79 16.32
C ARG A 5 0.44 2.60 14.88
N LYS A 6 1.69 2.94 14.57
CA LYS A 6 2.28 2.61 13.26
C LYS A 6 2.18 1.08 13.09
N PRO A 7 1.64 0.59 11.95
CA PRO A 7 1.52 -0.84 11.71
C PRO A 7 2.88 -1.50 11.85
N THR A 8 2.92 -2.67 12.49
CA THR A 8 4.14 -3.47 12.61
C THR A 8 4.59 -4.01 11.25
N ASP A 9 5.84 -4.48 11.13
CA ASP A 9 6.33 -5.04 9.85
C ASP A 9 5.41 -6.18 9.37
N SER A 10 4.92 -7.00 10.30
CA SER A 10 3.99 -8.09 10.04
C SER A 10 2.62 -7.61 9.55
N GLU A 11 2.08 -6.54 10.13
CA GLU A 11 0.83 -5.93 9.67
C GLU A 11 0.99 -5.31 8.28
N THR A 12 2.10 -4.64 8.01
CA THR A 12 2.42 -4.12 6.67
C THR A 12 2.56 -5.25 5.64
N LEU A 13 3.21 -6.36 5.99
CA LEU A 13 3.33 -7.53 5.13
C LEU A 13 1.98 -8.22 4.88
N ALA A 14 1.10 -8.28 5.89
CA ALA A 14 -0.25 -8.78 5.73
C ALA A 14 -1.04 -7.90 4.76
N HIS A 15 -0.96 -6.58 4.93
CA HIS A 15 -1.64 -5.63 4.05
C HIS A 15 -1.14 -5.70 2.60
N ILE A 16 0.17 -5.83 2.38
CA ILE A 16 0.76 -6.08 1.05
C ILE A 16 0.14 -7.33 0.40
N ARG A 17 -0.05 -8.41 1.16
CA ARG A 17 -0.66 -9.65 0.64
C ARG A 17 -2.11 -9.44 0.24
N ASP A 18 -2.89 -8.71 1.05
CA ASP A 18 -4.27 -8.38 0.72
C ASP A 18 -4.35 -7.55 -0.56
N LEU A 19 -3.50 -6.53 -0.69
CA LEU A 19 -3.40 -5.68 -1.90
C LEU A 19 -3.09 -6.50 -3.17
N VAL A 20 -2.15 -7.44 -3.09
CA VAL A 20 -1.82 -8.34 -4.22
C VAL A 20 -2.98 -9.29 -4.54
N ALA A 21 -3.71 -9.78 -3.53
CA ALA A 21 -4.90 -10.60 -3.75
C ALA A 21 -6.03 -9.81 -4.43
N GLU A 22 -6.15 -8.52 -4.09
CA GLU A 22 -7.11 -7.60 -4.67
C GLU A 22 -6.76 -7.28 -6.14
N GLU A 23 -5.49 -7.01 -6.46
CA GLU A 23 -5.01 -6.90 -7.86
C GLU A 23 -5.42 -8.12 -8.67
N LYS A 24 -5.12 -9.32 -8.15
CA LYS A 24 -5.41 -10.56 -8.87
C LYS A 24 -6.90 -10.72 -9.13
N THR A 25 -7.73 -10.38 -8.15
CA THR A 25 -9.19 -10.40 -8.26
C THR A 25 -9.69 -9.40 -9.30
N LEU A 26 -9.13 -8.18 -9.33
CA LEU A 26 -9.41 -7.15 -10.33
C LEU A 26 -9.09 -7.64 -11.74
N ARG A 27 -7.90 -8.20 -11.95
CA ARG A 27 -7.52 -8.79 -13.24
C ARG A 27 -8.41 -9.94 -13.66
N THR A 28 -8.85 -10.77 -12.72
CA THR A 28 -9.82 -11.84 -13.02
C THR A 28 -11.15 -11.24 -13.47
N ARG A 29 -11.71 -10.27 -12.74
CA ARG A 29 -12.97 -9.60 -13.13
C ARG A 29 -12.87 -8.91 -14.49
N LEU A 30 -11.73 -8.30 -14.81
CA LEU A 30 -11.48 -7.71 -16.12
C LEU A 30 -11.53 -8.76 -17.24
N GLN A 31 -10.85 -9.90 -17.04
CA GLN A 31 -10.89 -11.01 -18.00
C GLN A 31 -12.30 -11.58 -18.19
N HIS A 32 -13.14 -11.55 -17.16
CA HIS A 32 -14.55 -11.93 -17.24
C HIS A 32 -15.44 -10.87 -17.88
N GLY A 33 -14.96 -9.63 -18.06
CA GLY A 33 -15.73 -8.50 -18.56
C GLY A 33 -16.67 -7.87 -17.52
N ASP A 34 -16.48 -8.16 -16.23
CA ASP A 34 -17.25 -7.60 -15.11
C ASP A 34 -16.85 -6.14 -14.80
N VAL A 35 -15.67 -5.70 -15.25
CA VAL A 35 -15.18 -4.32 -15.04
C VAL A 35 -14.64 -3.74 -16.36
N ALA A 36 -14.74 -2.42 -16.51
CA ALA A 36 -14.11 -1.73 -17.62
C ALA A 36 -12.59 -1.62 -17.40
N GLU A 37 -11.79 -1.71 -18.47
CA GLU A 37 -10.33 -1.51 -18.41
C GLU A 37 -9.95 -0.17 -17.74
N SER A 38 -10.75 0.88 -17.95
CA SER A 38 -10.49 2.20 -17.36
C SER A 38 -10.64 2.22 -15.84
N ASP A 39 -11.64 1.51 -15.29
CA ASP A 39 -11.85 1.36 -13.85
C ASP A 39 -10.78 0.45 -13.23
N GLU A 40 -10.44 -0.64 -13.92
CA GLU A 40 -9.38 -1.56 -13.48
C GLU A 40 -8.03 -0.84 -13.36
N HIS A 41 -7.63 -0.09 -14.39
CA HIS A 41 -6.39 0.70 -14.37
C HIS A 41 -6.33 1.73 -13.24
N GLN A 42 -7.48 2.27 -12.83
CA GLN A 42 -7.54 3.26 -11.75
C GLN A 42 -7.39 2.59 -10.37
N GLN A 43 -8.07 1.47 -10.15
CA GLN A 43 -7.89 0.65 -8.95
C GLN A 43 -6.49 0.04 -8.87
N LEU A 44 -5.95 -0.44 -10.00
CA LEU A 44 -4.60 -0.99 -10.08
C LEU A 44 -3.57 0.06 -9.65
N ARG A 45 -3.65 1.27 -10.20
CA ARG A 45 -2.76 2.38 -9.81
C ARG A 45 -2.84 2.69 -8.32
N ARG A 46 -4.04 2.66 -7.74
CA ARG A 46 -4.20 2.84 -6.29
C ARG A 46 -3.48 1.74 -5.50
N ILE A 47 -3.69 0.48 -5.87
CA ILE A 47 -3.06 -0.68 -5.25
C ILE A 47 -1.53 -0.58 -5.35
N GLU A 48 -1.00 -0.23 -6.52
CA GLU A 48 0.44 -0.04 -6.75
C GLU A 48 1.02 1.07 -5.85
N ILE A 49 0.31 2.19 -5.69
CA ILE A 49 0.71 3.28 -4.81
C ILE A 49 0.72 2.83 -3.33
N GLU A 50 -0.30 2.10 -2.89
CA GLU A 50 -0.35 1.58 -1.52
C GLU A 50 0.75 0.53 -1.27
N LEU A 51 1.05 -0.32 -2.25
CA LEU A 51 2.17 -1.26 -2.21
C LEU A 51 3.51 -0.54 -2.09
N ASP A 52 3.76 0.48 -2.90
CA ASP A 52 5.00 1.26 -2.86
C ASP A 52 5.19 1.92 -1.49
N GLN A 53 4.13 2.51 -0.91
CA GLN A 53 4.16 3.07 0.44
C GLN A 53 4.51 2.03 1.51
N CYS A 54 3.92 0.84 1.42
CA CYS A 54 4.20 -0.25 2.34
C CYS A 54 5.65 -0.73 2.23
N TRP A 55 6.17 -0.85 1.01
CA TRP A 55 7.56 -1.22 0.77
C TRP A 55 8.55 -0.15 1.22
N ASP A 56 8.27 1.13 0.99
CA ASP A 56 9.11 2.24 1.44
C ASP A 56 9.18 2.27 2.97
N LEU A 57 8.06 2.08 3.67
CA LEU A 57 8.03 1.99 5.13
C LEU A 57 8.90 0.84 5.64
N LEU A 58 8.78 -0.36 5.06
CA LEU A 58 9.61 -1.51 5.45
C LEU A 58 11.10 -1.26 5.20
N ARG A 59 11.44 -0.66 4.06
CA ARG A 59 12.81 -0.30 3.71
C ARG A 59 13.37 0.74 4.67
N GLN A 60 12.60 1.77 5.01
CA GLN A 60 12.98 2.81 5.96
C GLN A 60 13.19 2.25 7.37
N ARG A 61 12.28 1.38 7.84
CA ARG A 61 12.42 0.68 9.12
C ARG A 61 13.68 -0.17 9.16
N ARG A 62 13.99 -0.87 8.07
CA ARG A 62 15.20 -1.69 7.95
C ARG A 62 16.45 -0.82 8.01
N ALA A 63 16.50 0.26 7.24
CA ALA A 63 17.61 1.21 7.26
C ALA A 63 17.84 1.81 8.67
N LEU A 64 16.78 2.21 9.36
CA LEU A 64 16.86 2.72 10.74
C LEU A 64 17.40 1.67 11.71
N ARG A 65 16.96 0.41 11.62
CA ARG A 65 17.51 -0.68 12.44
C ARG A 65 19.00 -0.90 12.18
N GLU A 66 19.41 -0.84 10.91
CA GLU A 66 20.80 -1.05 10.51
C GLU A 66 21.72 0.10 10.95
N THR A 67 21.21 1.34 11.01
CA THR A 67 21.96 2.50 11.51
C THR A 67 21.87 2.71 13.03
N GLY A 68 21.14 1.84 13.74
CA GLY A 68 20.91 1.96 15.18
C GLY A 68 19.89 3.02 15.60
N GLY A 69 19.13 3.57 14.65
CA GLY A 69 17.99 4.45 14.89
C GLY A 69 16.72 3.70 15.28
N ASP A 70 15.72 4.42 15.79
CA ASP A 70 14.47 3.80 16.19
C ASP A 70 13.56 3.54 14.96
N PRO A 71 13.18 2.28 14.65
CA PRO A 71 12.37 1.98 13.48
C PRO A 71 10.96 2.58 13.52
N ARG A 72 10.48 3.01 14.70
CA ARG A 72 9.21 3.73 14.83
C ARG A 72 9.32 5.17 14.37
N GLU A 73 10.52 5.68 14.06
CA GLU A 73 10.69 6.97 13.41
C GLU A 73 10.39 6.92 11.91
N ALA A 74 10.31 5.73 11.31
CA ALA A 74 9.90 5.57 9.92
C ALA A 74 8.54 6.24 9.68
N LYS A 75 8.47 7.14 8.71
CA LYS A 75 7.27 7.84 8.30
C LYS A 75 6.96 7.41 6.88
N VAL A 76 5.76 6.84 6.68
CA VAL A 76 5.18 6.71 5.35
C VAL A 76 5.24 8.10 4.72
N ARG A 77 5.98 8.27 3.63
CA ARG A 77 5.81 9.49 2.83
C ARG A 77 4.33 9.50 2.44
N PRO A 78 3.58 10.59 2.67
CA PRO A 78 2.25 10.68 2.11
C PRO A 78 2.42 10.45 0.61
N GLY A 79 1.99 9.29 0.12
CA GLY A 79 2.11 8.96 -1.29
C GLY A 79 1.47 10.12 -2.02
N GLY A 80 2.27 10.80 -2.83
CA GLY A 80 1.97 12.12 -3.36
C GLY A 80 0.50 12.18 -3.71
N GLN A 81 -0.23 12.95 -2.91
CA GLN A 81 -1.67 13.16 -2.92
C GLN A 81 -2.26 12.85 -4.30
N VAL A 82 -2.72 11.62 -4.52
CA VAL A 82 -3.66 11.39 -5.63
C VAL A 82 -4.98 11.87 -5.08
N GLU A 83 -5.15 13.19 -5.12
CA GLU A 83 -6.46 13.81 -5.02
C GLU A 83 -7.41 13.06 -5.96
N GLY A 84 -8.57 12.65 -5.44
CA GLY A 84 -9.76 12.58 -6.27
C GLY A 84 -10.32 11.22 -6.68
N TYR A 85 -10.34 10.20 -5.80
CA TYR A 85 -11.25 9.04 -6.03
C TYR A 85 -12.04 8.61 -4.79
N LEU A 86 -12.63 9.58 -4.10
CA LEU A 86 -13.76 9.38 -3.19
C LEU A 86 -14.65 10.63 -3.22
N SER A 87 -15.52 10.71 -4.21
CA SER A 87 -16.84 11.34 -4.12
C SER A 87 -17.82 10.55 -4.98
#